data_AF-H1HP70-F1
#
_entry.id   AF-H1HP70-F1
#
_cell.length_a   1.000
_cell.length_b   1.000
_cell.length_c   1.000
_cell.angle_alpha   90.00
_cell.angle_beta   90.00
_cell.angle_gamma   90.00
#
_symmetry.space_group_name_H-M   'P 1'
#
loop_
_entity.id
_entity.type
_entity.pdbx_description
1 polymer ?
#
loop_
_entity_poly.entity_id
_entity_poly.type
_entity_poly.pdbx_seq_one_letter_code
_entity_poly.pdbx_strand_id
1 'polypeptide(L)'
;MIDFFDCKRFMRYLGKLWTEQRRTMFLSAAILLGIMFIIEVWICLTAYNNLYGYGDCVRISDPARTSISFSCSLLFVAGSCIAASRLFTDGQQKAGRIHVLTMPVSMFENWLARIVLFVGGYVLVFHIVFYALEVCRVVLLTSIYPNVDLAVQSLSSITSFQHDPLMNALYTLVWYVYPISLFVLGSMVFPRKPLLGTTISVFILGLIAMFILAFFNSFSEILIDTLTLWAAFLSMANLWLSYRRMCELEVIDRM
;
A
#
# COMPACT_ATOMS: atom_id res chain seq x y z
N MET A 1 -31.43 -6.33 21.29
CA MET A 1 -30.75 -6.08 20.00
C MET A 1 -29.28 -6.14 20.31
N ILE A 2 -28.56 -7.14 19.82
CA ILE A 2 -27.11 -7.25 20.08
C ILE A 2 -26.44 -6.33 19.07
N ASP A 3 -25.90 -5.20 19.54
CA ASP A 3 -25.27 -4.22 18.66
C ASP A 3 -24.00 -4.83 18.04
N PHE A 4 -24.05 -5.06 16.73
CA PHE A 4 -22.96 -5.62 15.93
C PHE A 4 -21.69 -4.76 15.96
N PHE A 5 -21.87 -3.44 16.12
CA PHE A 5 -20.80 -2.45 16.15
C PHE A 5 -21.11 -1.34 17.16
N ASP A 6 -20.15 -1.04 18.04
CA ASP A 6 -20.17 0.13 18.92
C ASP A 6 -18.89 0.95 18.70
N CYS A 7 -19.04 2.19 18.23
CA CYS A 7 -17.95 3.10 17.96
C CYS A 7 -17.13 3.42 19.22
N LYS A 8 -17.75 3.52 20.40
CA LYS A 8 -17.02 3.81 21.65
C LYS A 8 -16.12 2.64 22.04
N ARG A 9 -16.62 1.41 21.89
CA ARG A 9 -15.84 0.18 22.12
C ARG A 9 -14.71 0.06 21.11
N PHE A 10 -15.00 0.30 19.83
CA PHE A 10 -14.02 0.29 18.75
C PHE A 10 -12.86 1.27 19.00
N MET A 11 -13.16 2.53 19.31
CA MET A 11 -12.13 3.55 19.53
C MET A 11 -11.24 3.25 20.74
N ARG A 12 -11.79 2.70 21.82
CA ARG A 12 -11.00 2.25 22.98
C ARG A 12 -10.07 1.10 22.61
N TYR A 13 -10.56 0.14 21.82
CA TYR A 13 -9.76 -0.98 21.34
C TYR A 13 -8.64 -0.51 20.39
N LEU A 14 -8.97 0.36 19.44
CA LEU A 14 -8.01 0.93 18.50
C LEU A 14 -6.92 1.73 19.22
N GLY A 15 -7.30 2.57 20.19
CA GLY A 15 -6.36 3.34 21.00
C GLY A 15 -5.41 2.45 21.81
N LYS A 16 -5.92 1.35 22.39
CA LYS A 16 -5.09 0.36 23.07
C LYS A 16 -4.10 -0.30 22.10
N LEU A 17 -4.59 -0.81 20.97
CA LEU A 17 -3.77 -1.46 19.95
C LEU A 17 -2.66 -0.51 19.43
N TRP A 18 -2.99 0.77 19.26
CA TRP A 18 -2.03 1.82 18.93
C TRP A 18 -0.95 1.97 19.99
N THR A 19 -1.30 2.06 21.28
CA THR A 19 -0.30 2.22 22.35
C THR A 19 0.66 1.03 22.45
N GLU A 20 0.19 -0.18 22.16
CA GLU A 20 0.99 -1.39 22.15
C GLU A 20 1.94 -1.45 20.95
N GLN A 21 1.47 -1.04 19.76
CA GLN A 21 2.22 -1.17 18.50
C GLN A 21 3.01 0.07 18.08
N ARG A 22 2.82 1.22 18.74
CA ARG A 22 3.43 2.50 18.34
C ARG A 22 4.93 2.42 18.12
N ARG A 23 5.68 1.70 18.96
CA ARG A 23 7.16 1.61 18.85
C ARG A 23 7.56 0.93 17.54
N THR A 24 6.91 -0.17 17.21
CA THR A 24 7.14 -0.92 15.96
C THR A 24 6.75 -0.07 14.75
N MET A 25 5.63 0.66 14.85
CA MET A 25 5.17 1.57 13.80
C MET A 25 6.11 2.75 13.58
N PHE A 26 6.60 3.39 14.64
CA PHE A 26 7.59 4.48 14.55
C PHE A 26 8.90 4.02 13.94
N LEU A 27 9.41 2.83 14.34
CA LEU A 27 10.59 2.26 13.70
C LEU A 27 10.35 1.99 12.21
N SER A 28 9.18 1.43 11.87
CA SER A 28 8.81 1.18 10.47
C SER A 28 8.70 2.49 9.67
N ALA A 29 8.18 3.55 10.27
CA ALA A 29 8.07 4.89 9.67
C ALA A 29 9.45 5.53 9.45
N ALA A 30 10.37 5.40 10.42
CA ALA A 30 11.73 5.89 10.29
C ALA A 30 12.50 5.16 9.17
N ILE A 31 12.34 3.84 9.06
CA ILE A 31 12.92 3.04 7.96
C ILE A 31 12.33 3.48 6.63
N LEU A 32 11.00 3.67 6.56
CA LEU A 32 10.32 4.15 5.35
C LEU A 32 10.88 5.49 4.88
N LEU A 33 11.00 6.45 5.80
CA LEU A 33 11.60 7.76 5.54
C LEU A 33 13.01 7.63 4.99
N GLY A 34 13.86 6.82 5.64
CA GLY A 34 15.24 6.61 5.21
C GLY A 34 15.35 6.01 3.80
N ILE A 35 14.59 4.96 3.51
CA ILE A 35 14.62 4.30 2.19
C ILE A 35 14.13 5.27 1.10
N MET A 36 13.02 5.96 1.34
CA MET A 36 12.44 6.86 0.35
C MET A 36 13.36 8.08 0.10
N PHE A 37 13.98 8.62 1.15
CA PHE A 37 14.98 9.68 1.01
C PHE A 37 16.17 9.24 0.15
N ILE A 38 16.72 8.04 0.39
CA ILE A 38 17.83 7.52 -0.42
C ILE A 38 17.42 7.37 -1.90
N ILE A 39 16.21 6.85 -2.16
CA ILE A 39 15.69 6.70 -3.52
C ILE A 39 15.56 8.05 -4.21
N GLU A 40 14.93 9.04 -3.57
CA GLU A 40 14.76 10.36 -4.16
C GLU A 40 16.09 11.06 -4.43
N VAL A 41 17.03 11.03 -3.48
CA VAL A 41 18.37 11.60 -3.65
C VAL A 41 19.09 10.93 -4.82
N TRP A 42 19.04 9.60 -4.91
CA TRP A 42 19.66 8.86 -6.01
C TRP A 42 19.05 9.21 -7.37
N ILE A 43 17.72 9.28 -7.45
CA ILE A 43 17.03 9.65 -8.68
C ILE A 43 17.35 11.09 -9.06
N CYS A 44 17.41 12.02 -8.10
CA CYS A 44 17.81 13.40 -8.38
C CYS A 44 19.25 13.44 -8.92
N LEU A 45 20.19 12.75 -8.29
CA LEU A 45 21.59 12.73 -8.75
C LEU A 45 21.72 12.19 -10.17
N THR A 46 20.95 11.17 -10.54
CA THR A 46 21.03 10.55 -11.87
C THR A 46 20.23 11.32 -12.92
N ALA A 47 19.04 11.80 -12.59
CA ALA A 47 18.17 12.52 -13.52
C ALA A 47 18.69 13.93 -13.85
N TYR A 48 19.14 14.68 -12.83
CA TYR A 48 19.59 16.06 -13.04
C TYR A 48 21.03 16.16 -13.56
N ASN A 49 21.85 15.11 -13.45
CA ASN A 49 23.17 15.10 -14.10
C ASN A 49 23.07 15.23 -15.63
N ASN A 50 22.01 14.69 -16.23
CA ASN A 50 21.77 14.79 -17.67
C ASN A 50 21.38 16.20 -18.14
N LEU A 51 21.03 17.14 -17.24
CA LEU A 51 20.73 18.53 -17.61
C LEU A 51 21.96 19.41 -17.78
N TYR A 52 23.12 19.04 -17.21
CA TYR A 52 24.32 19.88 -17.25
C TYR A 52 24.84 20.17 -18.68
N GLY A 53 24.33 19.47 -19.70
CA GLY A 53 24.67 19.68 -21.10
C GLY A 53 23.67 20.51 -21.91
N TYR A 54 22.49 20.85 -21.36
CA TYR A 54 21.47 21.61 -22.06
C TYR A 54 21.55 23.08 -21.63
N GLY A 55 21.90 23.98 -22.55
CA GLY A 55 22.06 25.40 -22.25
C GLY A 55 20.79 26.08 -21.71
N ASP A 56 20.96 27.25 -21.09
CA ASP A 56 19.96 28.01 -20.31
C ASP A 56 18.70 28.50 -21.05
N CYS A 57 18.47 28.11 -22.31
CA CYS A 57 17.48 28.74 -23.19
C CYS A 57 16.17 27.95 -23.38
N VAL A 58 16.00 26.79 -22.73
CA VAL A 58 14.82 25.94 -22.93
C VAL A 58 14.27 25.46 -21.58
N ARG A 59 12.96 25.65 -21.37
CA ARG A 59 12.26 25.08 -20.22
C ARG A 59 12.15 23.57 -20.39
N ILE A 60 12.70 22.83 -19.42
CA ILE A 60 12.69 21.37 -19.43
C ILE A 60 11.66 20.88 -18.40
N SER A 61 10.83 19.91 -18.82
CA SER A 61 9.95 19.18 -17.90
C SER A 61 10.76 18.35 -16.92
N ASP A 62 10.32 18.29 -15.65
CA ASP A 62 11.00 17.57 -14.57
C ASP A 62 11.38 16.13 -14.98
N PRO A 63 12.68 15.81 -15.17
CA PRO A 63 13.10 14.48 -15.62
C PRO A 63 13.08 13.44 -14.51
N ALA A 64 13.10 13.87 -13.24
CA ALA A 64 13.01 12.96 -12.10
C ALA A 64 11.58 12.45 -11.89
N ARG A 65 10.57 13.10 -12.50
CA ARG A 65 9.16 12.86 -12.23
C ARG A 65 8.67 11.44 -12.44
N THR A 66 8.94 10.88 -13.59
CA THR A 66 8.47 9.52 -13.91
C THR A 66 9.15 8.48 -13.03
N SER A 67 10.46 8.64 -12.79
CA SER A 67 11.25 7.73 -11.98
C SER A 67 10.89 7.80 -10.49
N ILE A 68 10.74 8.99 -9.91
CA ILE A 68 10.34 9.17 -8.50
C ILE A 68 8.96 8.55 -8.30
N SER A 69 8.00 8.88 -9.16
CA SER A 69 6.65 8.34 -9.03
C SER A 69 6.67 6.82 -9.12
N PHE A 70 7.32 6.24 -10.13
CA PHE A 70 7.41 4.79 -10.30
C PHE A 70 8.03 4.08 -9.08
N SER A 71 9.20 4.54 -8.61
CA SER A 71 9.89 3.93 -7.47
C SER A 71 9.09 4.09 -6.16
N CYS A 72 8.48 5.25 -5.93
CA CYS A 72 7.66 5.49 -4.74
C CYS A 72 6.39 4.64 -4.74
N SER A 73 5.75 4.44 -5.89
CA SER A 73 4.58 3.57 -6.01
C SER A 73 4.91 2.10 -5.83
N LEU A 74 6.07 1.65 -6.33
CA LEU A 74 6.57 0.31 -6.04
C LEU A 74 6.78 0.13 -4.54
N LEU A 75 7.42 1.11 -3.89
CA LEU A 75 7.66 1.10 -2.45
C LEU A 75 6.35 1.14 -1.66
N PHE A 76 5.37 1.92 -2.11
CA PHE A 76 4.04 1.99 -1.52
C PHE A 76 3.36 0.62 -1.53
N VAL A 77 3.30 -0.04 -2.69
CA VAL A 77 2.68 -1.37 -2.82
C VAL A 77 3.44 -2.40 -1.99
N ALA A 78 4.77 -2.47 -2.13
CA ALA A 78 5.59 -3.44 -1.40
C ALA A 78 5.47 -3.26 0.13
N GLY A 79 5.59 -2.04 0.62
CA GLY A 79 5.48 -1.75 2.05
C GLY A 79 4.05 -1.93 2.57
N SER A 80 3.02 -1.64 1.78
CA SER A 80 1.63 -1.93 2.15
C SER A 80 1.37 -3.43 2.24
N CYS A 81 1.95 -4.25 1.36
CA CYS A 81 1.87 -5.71 1.44
C CYS A 81 2.59 -6.27 2.68
N ILE A 82 3.74 -5.68 3.05
CA ILE A 82 4.46 -6.03 4.28
C ILE A 82 3.62 -5.63 5.51
N ALA A 83 3.02 -4.44 5.51
CA ALA A 83 2.15 -3.98 6.59
C ALA A 83 0.89 -4.86 6.72
N ALA A 84 0.25 -5.21 5.60
CA ALA A 84 -0.87 -6.15 5.53
C ALA A 84 -0.51 -7.56 6.02
N SER A 85 0.73 -8.00 5.80
CA SER A 85 1.19 -9.29 6.32
C SER A 85 1.36 -9.30 7.83
N ARG A 86 1.66 -8.13 8.43
CA ARG A 86 1.86 -7.97 9.89
C ARG A 86 0.57 -7.91 10.70
N LEU A 87 -0.57 -7.65 10.03
CA LEU A 87 -1.90 -7.50 10.62
C LEU A 87 -2.27 -8.61 11.64
N PHE A 88 -1.80 -9.83 11.37
CA PHE A 88 -2.10 -11.02 12.16
C PHE A 88 -0.89 -11.81 12.65
N THR A 89 0.34 -11.36 12.42
CA THR A 89 1.52 -11.98 13.05
C THR A 89 1.51 -11.82 14.57
N ASP A 90 0.88 -10.78 15.11
CA ASP A 90 0.72 -10.59 16.56
C ASP A 90 -0.38 -11.46 17.17
N GLY A 91 -1.37 -11.90 16.38
CA GLY A 91 -2.39 -12.87 16.82
C GLY A 91 -1.83 -14.28 17.04
N GLN A 92 -0.63 -14.56 16.50
CA GLN A 92 0.07 -15.84 16.63
C GLN A 92 0.94 -15.94 17.90
N GLN A 93 1.23 -14.83 18.59
CA GLN A 93 1.98 -14.85 19.85
C GLN A 93 1.03 -15.12 21.02
N LYS A 94 1.40 -16.04 21.93
CA LYS A 94 0.59 -16.47 23.10
C LYS A 94 -0.02 -15.31 23.90
N ALA A 95 0.61 -14.13 23.95
CA ALA A 95 0.10 -12.94 24.63
C ALA A 95 -1.07 -12.26 23.89
N GLY A 96 -1.09 -12.26 22.55
CA GLY A 96 -2.19 -11.70 21.75
C GLY A 96 -3.47 -12.54 21.85
N ARG A 97 -3.34 -13.86 22.02
CA ARG A 97 -4.47 -14.80 22.22
C ARG A 97 -5.22 -14.54 23.54
N ILE A 98 -4.49 -14.26 24.62
CA ILE A 98 -5.07 -13.92 25.94
C ILE A 98 -5.80 -12.56 25.89
N HIS A 99 -5.29 -11.61 25.11
CA HIS A 99 -5.91 -10.29 24.94
C HIS A 99 -7.23 -10.33 24.14
N VAL A 100 -7.29 -11.14 23.07
CA VAL A 100 -8.52 -11.34 22.29
C VAL A 100 -9.60 -12.06 23.11
N LEU A 101 -9.22 -12.95 24.03
CA LEU A 101 -10.15 -13.66 24.91
C LEU A 101 -10.68 -12.83 26.09
N THR A 102 -10.04 -11.69 26.44
CA THR A 102 -10.35 -10.93 27.66
C THR A 102 -11.07 -9.61 27.42
N MET A 103 -11.17 -9.14 26.17
CA MET A 103 -11.95 -7.96 25.81
C MET A 103 -13.17 -8.36 24.97
N PRO A 104 -14.41 -8.01 25.39
CA PRO A 104 -15.63 -8.35 24.66
C PRO A 104 -15.80 -7.44 23.43
N VAL A 105 -14.96 -7.61 22.41
CA VAL A 105 -14.95 -6.85 21.15
C VAL A 105 -15.54 -7.73 20.05
N SER A 106 -16.36 -7.14 19.17
CA SER A 106 -16.93 -7.86 18.03
C SER A 106 -15.82 -8.30 17.06
N MET A 107 -15.99 -9.45 16.40
CA MET A 107 -15.04 -9.95 15.39
C MET A 107 -14.80 -8.92 14.28
N PHE A 108 -15.87 -8.25 13.87
CA PHE A 108 -15.80 -7.18 12.87
C PHE A 108 -14.98 -5.99 13.36
N GLU A 109 -15.16 -5.56 14.61
CA GLU A 109 -14.39 -4.45 15.20
C GLU A 109 -12.91 -4.77 15.30
N ASN A 110 -12.55 -6.01 15.66
CA ASN A 110 -11.17 -6.46 15.73
C ASN A 110 -10.51 -6.51 14.34
N TRP A 111 -11.20 -7.10 13.35
CA TRP A 111 -10.76 -7.12 11.96
C TRP A 111 -10.54 -5.70 11.42
N LEU A 112 -11.54 -4.83 11.58
CA LEU A 112 -11.51 -3.45 11.11
C LEU A 112 -10.40 -2.65 11.81
N ALA A 113 -10.25 -2.79 13.13
CA ALA A 113 -9.24 -2.03 13.88
C ALA A 113 -7.83 -2.36 13.43
N ARG A 114 -7.55 -3.65 13.13
CA ARG A 114 -6.24 -4.06 12.61
C ARG A 114 -6.02 -3.55 11.18
N ILE A 115 -7.04 -3.57 10.32
CA ILE A 115 -6.92 -3.01 8.97
C ILE A 115 -6.62 -1.52 9.03
N VAL A 116 -7.39 -0.77 9.82
CA VAL A 116 -7.20 0.67 10.00
C VAL A 116 -5.80 0.97 10.54
N LEU A 117 -5.35 0.22 11.55
CA LEU A 117 -4.07 0.48 12.21
C LEU A 117 -2.88 0.11 11.32
N PHE A 118 -2.84 -1.09 10.73
CA PHE A 118 -1.68 -1.56 9.97
C PHE A 118 -1.69 -1.11 8.51
N VAL A 119 -2.80 -1.27 7.80
CA VAL A 119 -2.90 -0.86 6.38
C VAL A 119 -3.18 0.65 6.31
N GLY A 120 -4.22 1.13 6.99
CA GLY A 120 -4.57 2.55 6.99
C GLY A 120 -3.46 3.43 7.56
N GLY A 121 -2.86 3.03 8.68
CA GLY A 121 -1.73 3.73 9.30
C GLY A 121 -0.51 3.80 8.39
N TYR A 122 -0.14 2.69 7.72
CA TYR A 122 0.96 2.70 6.75
C TYR A 122 0.67 3.64 5.58
N VAL A 123 -0.53 3.56 4.99
CA VAL A 123 -0.93 4.41 3.86
C VAL A 123 -0.85 5.88 4.22
N LEU A 124 -1.37 6.26 5.39
CA LEU A 124 -1.33 7.63 5.88
C LEU A 124 0.11 8.11 6.08
N VAL A 125 0.94 7.35 6.80
CA VAL A 125 2.33 7.71 7.07
C VAL A 125 3.11 7.84 5.76
N PHE A 126 2.91 6.92 4.82
CA PHE A 126 3.56 6.99 3.51
C PHE A 126 3.26 8.30 2.79
N HIS A 127 2.00 8.71 2.71
CA HIS A 127 1.63 9.96 2.04
C HIS A 127 2.23 11.18 2.74
N ILE A 128 2.25 11.21 4.08
CA ILE A 128 2.88 12.30 4.83
C ILE A 128 4.37 12.40 4.48
N VAL A 129 5.10 11.30 4.54
CA VAL A 129 6.54 11.31 4.27
C VAL A 129 6.79 11.67 2.80
N PHE A 130 5.97 11.14 1.87
CA PHE A 130 6.12 11.39 0.44
C PHE A 130 5.96 12.88 0.11
N TYR A 131 4.87 13.49 0.56
CA TYR A 131 4.68 14.92 0.33
C TYR A 131 5.70 15.79 1.06
N ALA A 132 6.18 15.37 2.24
CA ALA A 132 7.23 16.10 2.95
C ALA A 132 8.56 16.09 2.18
N LEU A 133 8.96 14.95 1.62
CA LEU A 133 10.17 14.84 0.81
C LEU A 133 10.04 15.55 -0.54
N GLU A 134 8.89 15.42 -1.21
CA GLU A 134 8.62 16.14 -2.47
C GLU A 134 8.65 17.66 -2.29
N VAL A 135 8.07 18.19 -1.20
CA VAL A 135 8.16 19.62 -0.89
C VAL A 135 9.62 20.03 -0.65
N CYS A 136 10.38 19.22 0.08
CA CYS A 136 11.81 19.46 0.30
C CYS A 136 12.59 19.50 -1.02
N ARG A 137 12.34 18.52 -1.91
CA ARG A 137 12.95 18.44 -3.25
C ARG A 137 12.64 19.70 -4.06
N VAL A 138 11.37 20.08 -4.17
CA VAL A 138 10.96 21.27 -4.93
C VAL A 138 11.63 22.52 -4.38
N VAL A 139 11.60 22.74 -3.06
CA VAL A 139 12.22 23.93 -2.44
C VAL A 139 13.73 24.00 -2.70
N LEU A 140 14.44 22.87 -2.59
CA LEU A 140 15.89 22.82 -2.81
C LEU A 140 16.25 23.01 -4.30
N LEU A 141 15.53 22.32 -5.20
CA LEU A 141 15.89 22.29 -6.61
C LEU A 141 15.41 23.52 -7.38
N THR A 142 14.34 24.19 -6.94
CA THR A 142 13.90 25.44 -7.59
C THR A 142 14.96 26.53 -7.48
N SER A 143 15.75 26.54 -6.39
CA SER A 143 16.86 27.49 -6.24
C SER A 143 18.08 27.14 -7.11
N ILE A 144 18.29 25.87 -7.43
CA ILE A 144 19.46 25.39 -8.17
C ILE A 144 19.19 25.40 -9.68
N TYR A 145 17.98 25.03 -10.09
CA TYR A 145 17.56 24.88 -11.48
C TYR A 145 16.32 25.73 -11.77
N PRO A 146 16.46 27.06 -11.95
CA PRO A 146 15.33 27.95 -12.20
C PRO A 146 14.62 27.70 -13.54
N ASN A 147 15.29 27.01 -14.48
CA ASN A 147 14.78 26.71 -15.82
C ASN A 147 13.97 25.40 -15.89
N VAL A 148 13.80 24.68 -14.78
CA VAL A 148 13.07 23.40 -14.72
C VAL A 148 11.69 23.62 -14.11
N ASP A 149 10.66 23.09 -14.77
CA ASP A 149 9.28 23.15 -14.29
C ASP A 149 9.07 22.13 -13.16
N LEU A 150 9.50 22.51 -11.95
CA LEU A 150 9.35 21.73 -10.73
C LEU A 150 7.95 21.93 -10.14
N ALA A 151 7.20 20.84 -10.01
CA ALA A 151 5.92 20.82 -9.32
C ALA A 151 5.88 19.65 -8.34
N VAL A 152 5.13 19.82 -7.25
CA VAL A 152 4.86 18.74 -6.30
C VAL A 152 4.12 17.62 -7.02
N GLN A 153 4.70 16.42 -7.01
CA GLN A 153 4.17 15.31 -7.76
C GLN A 153 3.03 14.61 -7.01
N SER A 154 2.08 14.06 -7.78
CA SER A 154 1.06 13.16 -7.26
C SER A 154 1.39 11.72 -7.63
N LEU A 155 1.15 10.80 -6.70
CA LEU A 155 1.32 9.36 -6.87
C LEU A 155 0.39 8.76 -7.96
N SER A 156 -0.65 9.50 -8.37
CA SER A 156 -1.57 9.13 -9.47
C SER A 156 -1.01 9.41 -10.87
N SER A 157 0.18 10.00 -10.99
CA SER A 157 0.74 10.38 -12.29
C SER A 157 1.29 9.21 -13.13
N ILE A 158 1.39 8.01 -12.56
CA ILE A 158 1.93 6.81 -13.25
C ILE A 158 0.93 6.21 -14.23
N THR A 159 -0.36 6.28 -13.91
CA THR A 159 -1.41 5.60 -14.66
C THR A 159 -2.08 6.56 -15.62
N SER A 160 -1.30 7.27 -16.47
CA SER A 160 -1.85 8.12 -17.53
C SER A 160 -2.51 7.31 -18.66
N PHE A 161 -3.35 6.34 -18.32
CA PHE A 161 -4.16 5.55 -19.23
C PHE A 161 -5.39 6.32 -19.71
N GLN A 162 -5.91 7.24 -18.89
CA GLN A 162 -7.09 8.04 -19.21
C GLN A 162 -6.79 9.54 -19.19
N HIS A 163 -7.43 10.29 -20.10
CA HIS A 163 -7.36 11.76 -20.15
C HIS A 163 -8.05 12.42 -18.95
N ASP A 164 -9.04 11.74 -18.34
CA ASP A 164 -9.78 12.27 -17.19
C ASP A 164 -9.03 12.03 -15.87
N PRO A 165 -8.76 13.08 -15.07
CA PRO A 165 -7.96 12.98 -13.85
C PRO A 165 -8.63 12.13 -12.77
N LEU A 166 -9.97 12.14 -12.71
CA LEU A 166 -10.75 11.34 -11.76
C LEU A 166 -10.64 9.85 -12.08
N MET A 167 -10.82 9.47 -13.35
CA MET A 167 -10.72 8.08 -13.76
C MET A 167 -9.31 7.54 -13.56
N ASN A 168 -8.29 8.33 -13.90
CA ASN A 168 -6.91 7.96 -13.59
C ASN A 168 -6.73 7.66 -12.08
N ALA A 169 -7.19 8.55 -11.20
CA ALA A 169 -7.09 8.32 -9.75
C ALA A 169 -7.81 7.05 -9.27
N LEU A 170 -8.97 6.71 -9.85
CA LEU A 170 -9.68 5.47 -9.54
C LEU A 170 -8.90 4.24 -10.00
N TYR A 171 -8.30 4.29 -11.20
CA TYR A 171 -7.46 3.20 -11.70
C TYR A 171 -6.24 3.00 -10.79
N THR A 172 -5.55 4.08 -10.41
CA THR A 172 -4.42 4.01 -9.48
C THR A 172 -4.86 3.39 -8.14
N LEU A 173 -6.02 3.79 -7.62
CA LEU A 173 -6.56 3.26 -6.37
C LEU A 173 -6.80 1.76 -6.47
N VAL A 174 -7.48 1.29 -7.53
CA VAL A 174 -7.76 -0.14 -7.72
C VAL A 174 -6.47 -0.95 -7.78
N TRP A 175 -5.48 -0.48 -8.56
CA TRP A 175 -4.18 -1.15 -8.68
C TRP A 175 -3.37 -1.17 -7.40
N TYR A 176 -3.58 -0.22 -6.49
CA TYR A 176 -2.97 -0.24 -5.16
C TYR A 176 -3.73 -1.12 -4.16
N VAL A 177 -5.06 -1.07 -4.15
CA VAL A 177 -5.87 -1.83 -3.17
C VAL A 177 -5.86 -3.32 -3.50
N TYR A 178 -5.83 -3.70 -4.78
CA TYR A 178 -5.82 -5.10 -5.20
C TYR A 178 -4.68 -5.95 -4.57
N PRO A 179 -3.39 -5.60 -4.69
CA PRO A 179 -2.32 -6.36 -4.06
C PRO A 179 -2.44 -6.35 -2.53
N ILE A 180 -2.84 -5.22 -1.93
CA ILE A 180 -3.05 -5.14 -0.48
C ILE A 180 -4.10 -6.16 -0.03
N SER A 181 -5.22 -6.27 -0.74
CA SER A 181 -6.30 -7.21 -0.43
C SER A 181 -5.86 -8.68 -0.46
N LEU A 182 -4.98 -9.05 -1.41
CA LEU A 182 -4.44 -10.40 -1.53
C LEU A 182 -3.55 -10.74 -0.34
N PHE A 183 -2.75 -9.79 0.12
CA PHE A 183 -1.89 -9.98 1.30
C PHE A 183 -2.71 -10.00 2.60
N VAL A 184 -3.78 -9.20 2.70
CA VAL A 184 -4.73 -9.27 3.82
C VAL A 184 -5.39 -10.65 3.87
N LEU A 185 -5.91 -11.17 2.75
CA LEU A 185 -6.50 -12.51 2.70
C LEU A 185 -5.47 -13.59 3.01
N GLY A 186 -4.33 -13.54 2.35
CA GLY A 186 -3.34 -14.60 2.47
C GLY A 186 -2.63 -14.62 3.84
N SER A 187 -2.66 -13.52 4.59
CA SER A 187 -2.27 -13.51 6.01
C SER A 187 -3.14 -14.44 6.88
N MET A 188 -4.39 -14.70 6.46
CA MET A 188 -5.32 -15.62 7.13
C MET A 188 -5.22 -17.07 6.63
N VAL A 189 -4.82 -17.25 5.38
CA VAL A 189 -4.70 -18.57 4.76
C VAL A 189 -3.43 -19.29 5.23
N PHE A 190 -2.32 -18.56 5.42
CA PHE A 190 -1.02 -19.13 5.77
C PHE A 190 -0.56 -18.76 7.20
N PRO A 191 -0.87 -19.57 8.22
CA PRO A 191 -0.68 -19.18 9.62
C PRO A 191 0.80 -19.12 10.08
N ARG A 192 1.71 -19.90 9.49
CA ARG A 192 3.11 -19.97 9.95
C ARG A 192 4.04 -18.92 9.33
N LYS A 193 3.87 -18.65 8.04
CA LYS A 193 4.72 -17.70 7.29
C LYS A 193 3.84 -16.96 6.26
N PRO A 194 3.01 -16.01 6.71
CA PRO A 194 2.01 -15.38 5.85
C PRO A 194 2.66 -14.68 4.66
N LEU A 195 3.66 -13.82 4.89
CA LEU A 195 4.34 -13.07 3.84
C LEU A 195 4.96 -13.98 2.77
N LEU A 196 5.67 -15.04 3.18
CA LEU A 196 6.30 -15.96 2.24
C LEU A 196 5.25 -16.74 1.44
N GLY A 197 4.23 -17.29 2.12
CA GLY A 197 3.17 -18.05 1.46
C GLY A 197 2.39 -17.23 0.44
N THR A 198 2.05 -15.99 0.78
CA THR A 198 1.35 -15.08 -0.14
C THR A 198 2.24 -14.65 -1.30
N THR A 199 3.51 -14.29 -1.06
CA THR A 199 4.41 -13.90 -2.16
C THR A 199 4.59 -15.02 -3.17
N ILE A 200 4.77 -16.27 -2.73
CA ILE A 200 4.93 -17.42 -3.62
C ILE A 200 3.64 -17.66 -4.41
N SER A 201 2.48 -17.61 -3.74
CA SER A 201 1.18 -17.78 -4.41
C SER A 201 0.92 -16.69 -5.45
N VAL A 202 1.13 -15.42 -5.10
CA VAL A 202 0.98 -14.28 -6.01
C VAL A 202 1.98 -14.35 -7.15
N PHE A 203 3.22 -14.78 -6.89
CA PHE A 203 4.24 -14.94 -7.91
C PHE A 203 3.86 -16.02 -8.94
N ILE A 204 3.40 -17.19 -8.48
CA ILE A 204 2.96 -18.26 -9.37
C ILE A 204 1.74 -17.83 -10.20
N LEU A 205 0.74 -17.21 -9.58
CA LEU A 205 -0.44 -16.70 -10.28
C LEU A 205 -0.08 -15.59 -11.28
N GLY A 206 0.84 -14.70 -10.90
CA GLY A 206 1.36 -13.65 -11.76
C GLY A 206 2.10 -14.20 -12.98
N LEU A 207 2.91 -15.24 -12.81
CA LEU A 207 3.59 -15.92 -13.93
C LEU A 207 2.59 -16.56 -14.89
N ILE A 208 1.55 -17.23 -14.37
CA ILE A 208 0.49 -17.83 -15.20
C ILE A 208 -0.24 -16.74 -15.99
N ALA A 209 -0.62 -15.64 -15.33
CA ALA A 209 -1.31 -14.53 -15.97
C ALA A 209 -0.44 -13.87 -17.05
N MET A 210 0.85 -13.63 -16.76
CA MET A 210 1.80 -13.09 -17.74
C MET A 210 1.97 -14.01 -18.94
N PHE A 211 2.03 -15.32 -18.73
CA PHE A 211 2.15 -16.31 -19.81
C PHE A 211 0.91 -16.33 -20.70
N ILE A 212 -0.28 -16.31 -20.10
CA ILE A 212 -1.55 -16.21 -20.83
C ILE A 212 -1.57 -14.93 -21.66
N LEU A 213 -1.21 -13.80 -21.06
CA LEU A 213 -1.28 -12.50 -21.72
C LEU A 213 -0.27 -12.36 -22.87
N ALA A 214 0.93 -12.92 -22.70
CA ALA A 214 1.93 -13.03 -23.76
C ALA A 214 1.46 -13.95 -24.90
N PHE A 215 0.78 -15.06 -24.58
CA PHE A 215 0.25 -16.00 -25.57
C PHE A 215 -0.83 -15.36 -26.44
N PHE A 216 -1.74 -14.59 -25.84
CA PHE A 216 -2.84 -13.95 -26.57
C PHE A 216 -2.44 -12.65 -27.28
N ASN A 217 -1.24 -12.11 -27.02
CA ASN A 217 -0.68 -10.90 -27.66
C ASN A 217 -1.68 -9.73 -27.76
N SER A 218 -2.62 -9.66 -26.81
CA SER A 218 -3.79 -8.78 -26.89
C SER A 218 -3.71 -7.77 -25.75
N PHE A 219 -2.88 -6.75 -25.93
CA PHE A 219 -3.02 -5.52 -25.16
C PHE A 219 -3.97 -4.60 -25.93
N SER A 220 -5.25 -4.64 -25.57
CA SER A 220 -6.23 -3.63 -25.99
C SER A 220 -6.61 -2.77 -24.79
N GLU A 221 -7.02 -1.52 -25.02
CA GLU A 221 -7.53 -0.65 -23.96
C GLU A 221 -8.72 -1.30 -23.22
N ILE A 222 -9.59 -2.00 -23.96
CA ILE A 222 -10.72 -2.79 -23.42
C ILE A 222 -10.23 -3.86 -22.42
N LEU A 223 -9.09 -4.49 -22.69
CA LEU A 223 -8.50 -5.48 -21.80
C LEU A 223 -8.00 -4.85 -20.49
N ILE A 224 -7.44 -3.64 -20.54
CA ILE A 224 -7.00 -2.91 -19.33
C ILE A 224 -8.22 -2.56 -18.47
N ASP A 225 -9.28 -2.03 -19.08
CA ASP A 225 -10.51 -1.66 -18.39
C ASP A 225 -11.19 -2.87 -17.74
N THR A 226 -11.32 -3.97 -18.49
CA THR A 226 -11.89 -5.21 -17.95
C THR A 226 -11.04 -5.80 -16.82
N LEU A 227 -9.70 -5.79 -16.93
CA LEU A 227 -8.81 -6.23 -15.86
C LEU A 227 -8.93 -5.35 -14.61
N THR A 228 -9.07 -4.04 -14.76
CA THR A 228 -9.24 -3.13 -13.61
C THR A 228 -10.57 -3.39 -12.89
N LEU A 229 -11.67 -3.59 -13.63
CA LEU A 229 -12.95 -3.98 -13.03
C LEU A 229 -12.86 -5.33 -12.31
N TRP A 230 -12.19 -6.31 -12.91
CA TRP A 230 -11.95 -7.61 -12.27
C TRP A 230 -11.09 -7.48 -11.01
N ALA A 231 -10.04 -6.66 -11.04
CA ALA A 231 -9.19 -6.40 -9.88
C ALA A 231 -9.98 -5.71 -8.75
N ALA A 232 -10.86 -4.77 -9.07
CA ALA A 232 -11.75 -4.12 -8.10
C ALA A 232 -12.72 -5.14 -7.46
N PHE A 233 -13.34 -6.00 -8.27
CA PHE A 233 -14.22 -7.06 -7.77
C PHE A 233 -13.47 -8.05 -6.87
N LEU A 234 -12.32 -8.55 -7.32
CA LEU A 234 -11.47 -9.47 -6.56
C LEU A 234 -10.99 -8.84 -5.26
N SER A 235 -10.65 -7.55 -5.26
CA SER A 235 -10.26 -6.82 -4.05
C SER A 235 -11.35 -6.85 -2.98
N MET A 236 -12.59 -6.57 -3.37
CA MET A 236 -13.75 -6.64 -2.47
C MET A 236 -14.00 -8.07 -1.98
N ALA A 237 -13.92 -9.06 -2.88
CA ALA A 237 -14.07 -10.47 -2.52
C ALA A 237 -12.99 -10.94 -1.53
N ASN A 238 -11.73 -10.52 -1.73
CA ASN A 238 -10.61 -10.86 -0.84
C ASN A 238 -10.79 -10.29 0.56
N LEU A 239 -11.24 -9.03 0.68
CA LEU A 239 -11.53 -8.42 1.97
C LEU A 239 -12.69 -9.13 2.68
N TRP A 240 -13.73 -9.49 1.95
CA TRP A 240 -14.86 -10.26 2.49
C TRP A 240 -14.45 -11.65 2.97
N LEU A 241 -13.66 -12.37 2.17
CA LEU A 241 -13.14 -13.70 2.52
C LEU A 241 -12.20 -13.64 3.72
N SER A 242 -11.37 -12.59 3.83
CA SER A 242 -10.51 -12.35 4.99
C SER A 242 -11.32 -12.24 6.28
N TYR A 243 -12.41 -11.47 6.25
CA TYR A 243 -13.33 -11.35 7.38
C TYR A 243 -13.97 -12.70 7.75
N ARG A 244 -14.52 -13.43 6.78
CA ARG A 244 -15.13 -14.75 7.03
C ARG A 244 -14.14 -15.74 7.65
N ARG A 245 -12.91 -15.77 7.13
CA ARG A 245 -11.88 -16.67 7.64
C ARG A 245 -11.50 -16.36 9.09
N MET A 246 -11.50 -15.08 9.47
CA MET A 246 -11.27 -14.67 10.85
C MET A 246 -12.34 -15.24 11.80
N CYS A 247 -13.61 -15.17 11.39
CA CYS A 247 -14.71 -15.74 12.17
C CYS A 247 -14.59 -17.27 12.33
N GLU A 248 -14.16 -17.99 11.29
CA GLU A 248 -13.97 -19.45 11.35
C GLU A 248 -12.85 -19.86 12.33
N LEU A 249 -11.74 -19.13 12.34
CA LEU A 249 -10.59 -19.44 13.20
C LEU A 249 -10.94 -19.31 14.69
N GLU A 250 -11.85 -18.40 15.06
CA GLU A 250 -12.31 -18.28 16.43
C GLU A 250 -13.23 -19.44 16.85
N VAL A 251 -14.11 -19.90 15.96
CA VAL A 251 -15.03 -21.01 16.26
C VAL A 251 -14.26 -22.29 16.59
N ILE A 252 -13.13 -22.53 15.92
CA ILE A 252 -12.25 -23.68 16.17
C ILE A 252 -11.56 -23.55 17.54
N ASP A 253 -11.19 -22.35 17.98
CA ASP A 253 -10.53 -22.12 19.28
C ASP A 253 -11.49 -22.23 20.48
N ARG A 254 -12.81 -22.28 20.25
CA ARG A 254 -13.85 -22.39 21.30
C ARG A 254 -14.39 -23.81 21.49
N MET A 255 -14.06 -24.76 20.62
CA MET A 255 -14.41 -26.19 20.75
C MET A 255 -13.27 -26.97 21.40
#